data_AF-A0A3R6RAJ0-F1
#
_entry.id   AF-A0A3R6RAJ0-F1
#
_cell.length_a   1.000
_cell.length_b   1.000
_cell.length_c   1.000
_cell.angle_alpha   90.00
_cell.angle_beta   90.00
_cell.angle_gamma   90.00
#
_symmetry.space_group_name_H-M   'P 1'
#
loop_
_entity.id
_entity.type
_entity.pdbx_description
1 polymer ?
#
loop_
_entity_poly.entity_id
_entity_poly.type
_entity_poly.pdbx_seq_one_letter_code
_entity_poly.pdbx_strand_id
1 'polypeptide(L)'
;MDANRYFEQMHQVMSAQKRDFSLILSVKVQDLGGADAYIELRRNASGRARVFYSTMGRRNLNFQLFRKGWQLCHNASGEMTGRFPTKADALLDAADFSACIRDDAFDPARTEFLVNQLRRLSDTSCPSLPQSAREGALITVDSFVGRGGHWCYWSTQAADCLPLAALLCWLGDFLAGSERRTLQNCPQAMELAAQWQVELCSPFTRPADAVRSPAQRPAPRRAAPAAQNPHWQSILAVLATV
;
A
#
# COMPACT_ATOMS: atom_id res chain seq x y z
N MET A 1 0.36 -5.24 25.35
CA MET A 1 -0.06 -3.99 24.71
C MET A 1 -1.41 -4.22 24.04
N ASP A 2 -2.36 -3.29 24.17
CA ASP A 2 -3.59 -3.29 23.35
C ASP A 2 -3.22 -2.88 21.91
N ALA A 3 -3.83 -3.50 20.90
CA ALA A 3 -3.48 -3.31 19.50
C ALA A 3 -3.61 -1.84 19.06
N ASN A 4 -4.61 -1.13 19.61
CA ASN A 4 -4.83 0.29 19.31
C ASN A 4 -3.64 1.18 19.69
N ARG A 5 -3.05 0.95 20.87
CA ARG A 5 -1.86 1.70 21.32
C ARG A 5 -0.65 1.44 20.42
N TYR A 6 -0.48 0.20 19.95
CA TYR A 6 0.57 -0.13 18.99
C TYR A 6 0.39 0.66 17.68
N PHE A 7 -0.82 0.67 17.12
CA PHE A 7 -1.12 1.39 15.89
C PHE A 7 -0.92 2.91 16.02
N GLU A 8 -1.36 3.49 17.13
CA GLU A 8 -1.14 4.92 17.43
C GLU A 8 0.35 5.26 17.50
N GLN A 9 1.14 4.44 18.20
CA GLN A 9 2.58 4.64 18.33
C GLN A 9 3.26 4.56 16.96
N MET A 10 2.92 3.56 16.13
CA MET A 10 3.46 3.44 14.77
C MET A 10 3.14 4.66 13.92
N HIS A 11 1.88 5.13 13.95
CA HIS A 11 1.48 6.33 13.23
C HIS A 11 2.29 7.56 13.64
N GLN A 12 2.48 7.76 14.95
CA GLN A 12 3.24 8.89 15.49
C GLN A 12 4.70 8.84 15.05
N VAL A 13 5.35 7.68 15.15
CA VAL A 13 6.76 7.53 14.77
C VAL A 13 6.95 7.69 13.26
N MET A 14 6.10 7.05 12.44
CA MET A 14 6.14 7.21 10.97
C MET A 14 5.93 8.68 10.56
N SER A 15 4.94 9.36 11.18
CA SER A 15 4.68 10.77 10.91
C SER A 15 5.83 11.69 11.33
N ALA A 16 6.47 11.41 12.48
CA ALA A 16 7.60 12.20 12.96
C ALA A 16 8.83 12.07 12.04
N GLN A 17 9.07 10.88 11.49
CA GLN A 17 10.22 10.58 10.64
C GLN A 17 10.03 10.95 9.17
N LYS A 18 8.79 10.96 8.68
CA LYS A 18 8.49 11.07 7.24
C LYS A 18 7.65 12.32 6.94
N ARG A 19 8.13 13.47 7.42
CA ARG A 19 7.43 14.77 7.33
C ARG A 19 7.19 15.25 5.91
N ASP A 20 8.05 14.86 4.97
CA ASP A 20 7.92 15.23 3.54
C ASP A 20 6.91 14.37 2.77
N PHE A 21 6.27 13.41 3.45
CA PHE A 21 5.30 12.48 2.87
C PHE A 21 3.90 12.69 3.45
N SER A 22 2.94 12.92 2.58
CA SER A 22 1.52 12.97 2.92
C SER A 22 0.91 11.57 2.94
N LEU A 23 0.12 11.27 3.96
CA LEU A 23 -0.57 9.99 4.11
C LEU A 23 -1.69 9.84 3.07
N ILE A 24 -1.70 8.70 2.35
CA ILE A 24 -2.74 8.33 1.39
C ILE A 24 -3.74 7.39 2.07
N LEU A 25 -3.22 6.37 2.75
CA LEU A 25 -3.97 5.26 3.31
C LEU A 25 -3.23 4.73 4.54
N SER A 26 -3.96 4.39 5.60
CA SER A 26 -3.44 3.53 6.68
C SER A 26 -4.26 2.26 6.81
N VAL A 27 -3.59 1.15 7.09
CA VAL A 27 -4.18 -0.18 7.27
C VAL A 27 -3.74 -0.73 8.60
N LYS A 28 -4.70 -1.17 9.41
CA LYS A 28 -4.50 -1.87 10.68
C LYS A 28 -5.00 -3.28 10.51
N VAL A 29 -4.12 -4.26 10.71
CA VAL A 29 -4.48 -5.68 10.76
C VAL A 29 -4.35 -6.10 12.21
N GLN A 30 -5.47 -6.43 12.84
CA GLN A 30 -5.52 -6.92 14.21
C GLN A 30 -5.91 -8.40 14.20
N ASP A 31 -4.92 -9.25 14.36
CA ASP A 31 -5.11 -10.70 14.37
C ASP A 31 -5.34 -11.20 15.81
N LEU A 32 -6.28 -12.14 15.99
CA LEU A 32 -6.57 -12.71 17.31
C LEU A 32 -5.37 -13.46 17.90
N GLY A 33 -4.56 -14.10 17.04
CA GLY A 33 -3.31 -14.75 17.41
C GLY A 33 -2.19 -13.78 17.82
N GLY A 34 -2.38 -12.50 17.51
CA GLY A 34 -1.48 -11.40 17.82
C GLY A 34 -0.42 -11.13 16.77
N ALA A 35 -0.59 -11.62 15.55
CA ALA A 35 0.20 -11.21 14.39
C ALA A 35 -0.36 -9.90 13.79
N ASP A 36 -0.13 -8.80 14.50
CA ASP A 36 -0.69 -7.50 14.12
C ASP A 36 0.25 -6.78 13.12
N ALA A 37 -0.34 -6.10 12.14
CA ALA A 37 0.39 -5.29 11.17
C ALA A 37 -0.17 -3.87 11.08
N TYR A 38 0.73 -2.90 10.90
CA TYR A 38 0.38 -1.53 10.57
C TYR A 38 1.06 -1.15 9.26
N ILE A 39 0.31 -0.57 8.33
CA ILE A 39 0.81 -0.12 7.03
C ILE A 39 0.35 1.30 6.79
N GLU A 40 1.22 2.14 6.26
CA GLU A 40 0.91 3.44 5.71
C GLU A 40 1.45 3.54 4.30
N LEU A 41 0.58 3.84 3.33
CA LEU A 41 1.00 4.31 2.03
C LEU A 41 1.07 5.83 2.09
N ARG A 42 2.24 6.39 1.79
CA ARG A 42 2.42 7.84 1.73
C ARG A 42 3.06 8.27 0.42
N ARG A 43 2.83 9.54 0.04
CA ARG A 43 3.39 10.14 -1.17
C ARG A 43 3.97 11.51 -0.87
N ASN A 44 5.14 11.79 -1.43
CA ASN A 44 5.78 13.09 -1.29
C ASN A 44 5.34 14.07 -2.39
N ALA A 45 5.83 15.32 -2.32
CA ALA A 45 5.51 16.37 -3.29
C ALA A 45 5.96 16.06 -4.73
N SER A 46 6.98 15.20 -4.92
CA SER A 46 7.43 14.78 -6.25
C SER A 46 6.64 13.61 -6.82
N GLY A 47 5.57 13.17 -6.14
CA GLY A 47 4.72 12.08 -6.57
C GLY A 47 5.26 10.68 -6.27
N ARG A 48 6.44 10.57 -5.62
CA ARG A 48 7.00 9.27 -5.22
C ARG A 48 6.23 8.73 -4.02
N ALA A 49 5.70 7.53 -4.17
CA ALA A 49 5.00 6.84 -3.11
C ALA A 49 5.88 5.77 -2.45
N ARG A 50 5.68 5.57 -1.15
CA ARG A 50 6.40 4.59 -0.33
C ARG A 50 5.43 3.92 0.63
N VAL A 51 5.65 2.64 0.87
CA VAL A 51 4.94 1.85 1.88
C VAL A 51 5.80 1.80 3.13
N PHE A 52 5.26 2.33 4.22
CA PHE A 52 5.83 2.20 5.55
C PHE A 52 5.03 1.15 6.30
N TYR A 53 5.70 0.20 6.95
CA TYR A 53 4.96 -0.85 7.64
C TYR A 53 5.73 -1.42 8.82
N SER A 54 4.98 -2.03 9.73
CA SER A 54 5.52 -2.78 10.85
C SER A 54 4.64 -4.00 11.14
N THR A 55 5.27 -5.17 11.20
CA THR A 55 4.66 -6.47 11.54
C THR A 55 5.17 -6.87 12.90
N MET A 56 4.62 -6.26 13.93
CA MET A 56 5.10 -6.47 15.28
C MET A 56 4.07 -7.31 16.03
N GLY A 57 4.28 -8.62 15.99
CA GLY A 57 3.39 -9.53 16.70
C GLY A 57 3.41 -9.24 18.20
N ARG A 58 2.24 -9.24 18.87
CA ARG A 58 2.09 -9.11 20.33
C ARG A 58 3.00 -10.07 21.11
N ARG A 59 3.32 -11.22 20.51
CA ARG A 59 4.22 -12.25 21.06
C ARG A 59 5.72 -11.96 20.87
N ASN A 60 6.09 -11.21 19.83
CA ASN A 60 7.48 -10.87 19.47
C ASN A 60 7.95 -9.55 20.08
N LEU A 61 7.03 -8.77 20.62
CA LEU A 61 7.32 -7.57 21.41
C LEU A 61 8.04 -7.84 22.75
N ASN A 62 8.54 -9.06 22.99
CA ASN A 62 9.06 -9.54 24.28
C ASN A 62 8.13 -9.35 25.49
N PHE A 63 6.93 -8.76 25.37
CA PHE A 63 5.89 -8.89 26.38
C PHE A 63 5.15 -10.23 26.22
N GLN A 64 5.86 -11.36 26.23
CA GLN A 64 5.19 -12.60 26.58
C GLN A 64 4.69 -12.43 28.01
N LEU A 65 3.46 -11.91 28.12
CA LEU A 65 2.57 -11.92 29.26
C LEU A 65 2.30 -13.40 29.56
N PHE A 66 3.31 -14.09 30.08
CA PHE A 66 3.03 -15.28 30.85
C PHE A 66 2.18 -14.82 32.03
N ARG A 67 1.18 -15.63 32.37
CA ARG A 67 0.16 -15.45 33.42
C ARG A 67 0.69 -15.13 34.83
N LYS A 68 1.97 -14.76 35.00
CA LYS A 68 2.63 -14.45 36.28
C LYS A 68 3.33 -13.10 36.23
N GLY A 69 2.56 -12.01 36.23
CA GLY A 69 3.03 -10.69 36.66
C GLY A 69 3.99 -9.96 35.72
N TRP A 70 3.89 -8.63 35.73
CA TRP A 70 4.57 -7.66 34.86
C TRP A 70 6.11 -7.57 35.02
N GLN A 71 6.80 -8.56 35.59
CA GLN A 71 8.10 -8.33 36.24
C GLN A 71 9.35 -8.97 35.60
N LEU A 72 9.24 -9.90 34.64
CA LEU A 72 10.41 -10.62 34.11
C LEU A 72 10.49 -10.61 32.58
N CYS A 73 11.63 -10.14 32.04
CA CYS A 73 11.95 -10.21 30.61
C CYS A 73 12.65 -11.52 30.29
N HIS A 74 12.23 -12.19 29.21
CA HIS A 74 12.94 -13.31 28.62
C HIS A 74 13.47 -12.90 27.24
N ASN A 75 14.67 -13.35 26.87
CA ASN A 75 15.14 -13.25 25.48
C ASN A 75 14.48 -14.32 24.60
N ALA A 76 14.82 -14.33 23.29
CA ALA A 76 14.30 -15.30 22.33
C ALA A 76 14.63 -16.76 22.68
N SER A 77 15.66 -17.02 23.49
CA SER A 77 16.03 -18.34 24.02
C SER A 77 15.34 -18.68 25.36
N GLY A 78 14.50 -17.79 25.91
CA GLY A 78 13.79 -18.00 27.16
C GLY A 78 14.60 -17.69 28.43
N GLU A 79 15.82 -17.16 28.30
CA GLU A 79 16.67 -16.78 29.42
C GLU A 79 16.24 -15.43 30.01
N MET A 80 16.37 -15.30 31.33
CA MET A 80 15.93 -14.12 32.06
C MET A 80 16.95 -12.97 31.85
N THR A 81 16.57 -11.91 31.13
CA THR A 81 17.51 -10.84 30.72
C THR A 81 17.30 -9.51 31.43
N GLY A 82 16.27 -9.38 32.27
CA GLY A 82 16.04 -8.15 33.05
C GLY A 82 14.66 -8.05 33.68
N ARG A 83 14.40 -6.91 34.32
CA ARG A 83 13.07 -6.54 34.82
C ARG A 83 12.40 -5.62 33.81
N PHE A 84 11.16 -5.92 33.44
CA PHE A 84 10.35 -5.00 32.65
C PHE A 84 10.01 -3.76 33.50
N PRO A 85 9.85 -2.57 32.88
CA PRO A 85 9.30 -1.41 33.56
C PRO A 85 7.97 -1.75 34.22
N THR A 86 7.71 -1.19 35.40
CA THR A 86 6.51 -1.47 36.20
C THR A 86 5.20 -0.99 35.56
N LYS A 87 5.28 -0.23 34.46
CA LYS A 87 4.17 0.28 33.67
C LYS A 87 4.44 0.10 32.18
N ALA A 88 3.37 -0.14 31.40
CA ALA A 88 3.44 -0.25 29.94
C ALA A 88 4.06 0.97 29.27
N ASP A 89 3.70 2.16 29.76
CA ASP A 89 4.10 3.44 29.16
C ASP A 89 5.62 3.64 29.25
N ALA A 90 6.24 3.29 30.38
CA ALA A 90 7.69 3.38 30.55
C ALA A 90 8.47 2.45 29.61
N LEU A 91 7.84 1.37 29.12
CA LEU A 91 8.44 0.53 28.10
C LEU A 91 8.24 1.08 26.69
N LEU A 92 7.08 1.70 26.42
CA LEU A 92 6.86 2.41 25.17
C LEU A 92 7.87 3.55 24.99
N ASP A 93 8.16 4.29 26.06
CA ASP A 93 9.13 5.39 26.06
C ASP A 93 10.57 4.90 25.85
N ALA A 94 10.89 3.71 26.34
CA ALA A 94 12.24 3.12 26.21
C ALA A 94 12.44 2.34 24.90
N ALA A 95 11.36 1.92 24.23
CA ALA A 95 11.42 1.16 23.00
C ALA A 95 11.65 2.07 21.80
N ASP A 96 12.75 1.82 21.06
CA ASP A 96 12.95 2.46 19.77
C ASP A 96 12.06 1.80 18.70
N PHE A 97 10.81 2.24 18.66
CA PHE A 97 9.83 1.81 17.67
C PHE A 97 10.23 2.12 16.23
N SER A 98 11.16 3.05 16.02
CA SER A 98 11.61 3.36 14.67
C SER A 98 12.41 2.23 14.02
N ALA A 99 13.13 1.45 14.82
CA ALA A 99 13.82 0.25 14.35
C ALA A 99 12.85 -0.82 13.82
N CYS A 100 11.58 -0.74 14.20
CA CYS A 100 10.52 -1.66 13.78
C CYS A 100 9.81 -1.24 12.48
N ILE A 101 10.14 -0.07 11.93
CA ILE A 101 9.54 0.45 10.70
C ILE A 101 10.36 -0.01 9.50
N ARG A 102 9.67 -0.61 8.53
CA ARG A 102 10.18 -0.88 7.19
C ARG A 102 9.67 0.20 6.23
N ASP A 103 10.43 0.46 5.18
CA ASP A 103 10.21 1.58 4.26
C ASP A 103 10.64 1.19 2.85
N ASP A 104 9.67 0.83 2.02
CA ASP A 104 9.89 0.37 0.65
C ASP A 104 9.22 1.28 -0.39
N ALA A 105 9.81 1.34 -1.59
CA ALA A 105 9.22 2.07 -2.70
C ALA A 105 7.91 1.40 -3.16
N PHE A 106 6.90 2.22 -3.49
CA PHE A 106 5.67 1.74 -4.12
C PHE A 106 5.61 2.17 -5.57
N ASP A 107 5.11 1.29 -6.43
CA ASP A 107 5.03 1.55 -7.87
C ASP A 107 4.14 2.78 -8.18
N PRO A 108 4.60 3.75 -8.99
CA PRO A 108 3.83 4.95 -9.30
C PRO A 108 2.50 4.65 -10.02
N ALA A 109 2.45 3.68 -10.93
CA ALA A 109 1.23 3.35 -11.66
C ALA A 109 0.19 2.71 -10.71
N ARG A 110 0.63 1.78 -9.85
CA ARG A 110 -0.21 1.23 -8.77
C ARG A 110 -0.67 2.32 -7.80
N THR A 111 0.16 3.32 -7.51
CA THR A 111 -0.19 4.45 -6.64
C THR A 111 -1.38 5.23 -7.20
N GLU A 112 -1.27 5.70 -8.45
CA GLU A 112 -2.34 6.49 -9.06
C GLU A 112 -3.61 5.65 -9.25
N PHE A 113 -3.46 4.37 -9.60
CA PHE A 113 -4.59 3.45 -9.66
C PHE A 113 -5.29 3.32 -8.30
N LEU A 114 -4.53 3.06 -7.23
CA LEU A 114 -5.04 2.92 -5.86
C LEU A 114 -5.75 4.20 -5.41
N VAL A 115 -5.14 5.37 -5.64
CA VAL A 115 -5.74 6.67 -5.32
C VAL A 115 -7.08 6.85 -6.05
N ASN A 116 -7.17 6.49 -7.32
CA ASN A 116 -8.41 6.57 -8.10
C ASN A 116 -9.48 5.59 -7.59
N GLN A 117 -9.10 4.36 -7.24
CA GLN A 117 -10.03 3.41 -6.63
C GLN A 117 -10.56 3.90 -5.29
N LEU A 118 -9.70 4.43 -4.42
CA LEU A 118 -10.11 4.96 -3.12
C LEU A 118 -11.11 6.12 -3.25
N ARG A 119 -10.94 7.00 -4.24
CA ARG A 119 -11.94 8.05 -4.54
C ARG A 119 -13.28 7.45 -4.92
N ARG A 120 -13.31 6.45 -5.80
CA ARG A 120 -14.56 5.77 -6.19
C ARG A 120 -15.24 5.08 -5.01
N LEU A 121 -14.47 4.46 -4.13
CA LEU A 121 -15.00 3.78 -2.95
C LEU A 121 -15.53 4.76 -1.90
N SER A 122 -14.96 5.96 -1.78
CA SER A 122 -15.44 6.97 -0.82
C SER A 122 -16.88 7.44 -1.07
N ASP A 123 -17.40 7.23 -2.28
CA ASP A 123 -18.77 7.57 -2.65
C ASP A 123 -19.78 6.44 -2.33
N THR A 124 -19.30 5.28 -1.84
CA THR A 124 -20.13 4.12 -1.48
C THR A 124 -20.27 3.95 0.03
N SER A 125 -21.49 3.65 0.49
CA SER A 125 -21.75 3.35 1.90
C SER A 125 -20.97 2.10 2.33
N CYS A 126 -20.22 2.19 3.43
CA CYS A 126 -19.54 1.03 4.01
C CYS A 126 -20.58 0.04 4.56
N PRO A 127 -20.45 -1.27 4.29
CA PRO A 127 -21.25 -2.27 4.99
C PRO A 127 -20.90 -2.26 6.48
N SER A 128 -21.91 -2.39 7.34
CA SER A 128 -21.72 -2.50 8.79
C SER A 128 -21.07 -3.84 9.14
N LEU A 129 -20.10 -3.81 10.05
CA LEU A 129 -19.50 -5.03 10.59
C LEU A 129 -20.56 -5.97 11.19
N PRO A 130 -20.65 -7.23 10.72
CA PRO A 130 -21.58 -8.18 11.31
C PRO A 130 -21.17 -8.53 12.73
N GLN A 131 -22.14 -8.53 13.65
CA GLN A 131 -21.93 -8.73 15.09
C GLN A 131 -21.37 -10.12 15.45
N SER A 132 -21.54 -11.11 14.57
CA SER A 132 -21.22 -12.52 14.81
C SER A 132 -19.86 -12.98 14.29
N ALA A 133 -19.19 -12.19 13.44
CA ALA A 133 -17.87 -12.54 12.95
C ALA A 133 -16.85 -12.16 14.02
N ARG A 134 -16.28 -13.14 14.70
CA ARG A 134 -14.99 -13.00 15.42
C ARG A 134 -14.00 -14.01 14.84
N GLU A 135 -14.08 -14.23 13.54
CA GLU A 135 -13.25 -15.21 12.84
C GLU A 135 -12.30 -14.48 11.90
N GLY A 136 -11.01 -14.77 12.07
CA GLY A 136 -9.93 -14.10 11.35
C GLY A 136 -9.45 -12.81 12.01
N ALA A 137 -8.78 -11.97 11.24
CA ALA A 137 -8.27 -10.70 11.70
C ALA A 137 -9.26 -9.58 11.40
N LEU A 138 -9.35 -8.59 12.29
CA LEU A 138 -10.05 -7.35 12.01
C LEU A 138 -9.14 -6.47 11.15
N ILE A 139 -9.61 -6.06 9.99
CA ILE A 139 -8.90 -5.16 9.08
C ILE A 139 -9.61 -3.81 9.11
N THR A 140 -8.88 -2.77 9.51
CA THR A 140 -9.35 -1.39 9.47
C THR A 140 -8.53 -0.59 8.47
N VAL A 141 -9.21 0.13 7.59
CA VAL A 141 -8.60 0.92 6.53
C VAL A 141 -9.13 2.34 6.60
N ASP A 142 -8.22 3.30 6.76
CA ASP A 142 -8.50 4.73 6.75
C ASP A 142 -7.86 5.35 5.50
N SER A 143 -8.68 5.88 4.59
CA SER A 143 -8.26 6.64 3.41
C SER A 143 -8.30 8.14 3.70
N PHE A 144 -7.26 8.83 3.24
CA PHE A 144 -7.11 10.29 3.36
C PHE A 144 -7.18 10.98 1.99
N VAL A 145 -7.62 10.26 0.97
CA VAL A 145 -7.78 10.76 -0.39
C VAL A 145 -9.19 11.31 -0.60
N GLY A 146 -9.31 12.48 -1.23
CA GLY A 146 -10.61 13.03 -1.62
C GLY A 146 -11.46 13.37 -0.39
N ARG A 147 -12.63 12.75 -0.27
CA ARG A 147 -13.51 12.89 0.90
C ARG A 147 -13.06 12.04 2.09
N GLY A 148 -12.01 11.24 1.91
CA GLY A 148 -11.58 10.21 2.85
C GLY A 148 -12.47 8.98 2.79
N GLY A 149 -12.19 8.00 3.65
CA GLY A 149 -13.02 6.81 3.77
C GLY A 149 -12.57 5.95 4.93
N HIS A 150 -13.52 5.25 5.55
CA HIS A 150 -13.26 4.35 6.66
C HIS A 150 -13.97 3.03 6.38
N TRP A 151 -13.20 1.94 6.36
CA TRP A 151 -13.73 0.60 6.21
C TRP A 151 -13.19 -0.28 7.31
N CYS A 152 -14.05 -1.14 7.82
CA CYS A 152 -13.67 -2.09 8.85
C CYS A 152 -14.41 -3.40 8.56
N TYR A 153 -13.67 -4.49 8.37
CA TYR A 153 -14.22 -5.78 8.01
C TYR A 153 -13.33 -6.92 8.53
N TRP A 154 -13.91 -8.11 8.67
CA TRP A 154 -13.15 -9.30 9.04
C TRP A 154 -12.47 -9.89 7.81
N SER A 155 -11.23 -10.38 7.96
CA SER A 155 -10.50 -10.96 6.84
C SER A 155 -11.29 -12.07 6.13
N THR A 156 -12.09 -12.87 6.86
CA THR A 156 -12.98 -13.91 6.31
C THR A 156 -14.10 -13.38 5.40
N GLN A 157 -14.38 -12.07 5.46
CA GLN A 157 -15.42 -11.35 4.72
C GLN A 157 -14.84 -10.36 3.71
N ALA A 158 -13.57 -10.53 3.31
CA ALA A 158 -12.91 -9.65 2.35
C ALA A 158 -13.66 -9.54 1.00
N ALA A 159 -14.43 -10.56 0.61
CA ALA A 159 -15.27 -10.54 -0.59
C ALA A 159 -16.37 -9.45 -0.54
N ASP A 160 -16.88 -9.08 0.64
CA ASP A 160 -17.88 -8.04 0.79
C ASP A 160 -17.31 -6.64 0.53
N CYS A 161 -15.97 -6.52 0.60
CA CYS A 161 -15.20 -5.31 0.33
C CYS A 161 -14.23 -5.52 -0.84
N LEU A 162 -14.64 -6.27 -1.87
CA LEU A 162 -13.75 -6.82 -2.90
C LEU A 162 -12.74 -5.83 -3.52
N PRO A 163 -13.12 -4.62 -3.98
CA PRO A 163 -12.15 -3.71 -4.57
C PRO A 163 -11.12 -3.21 -3.55
N LEU A 164 -11.54 -3.00 -2.30
CA LEU A 164 -10.64 -2.61 -1.22
C LEU A 164 -9.69 -3.76 -0.87
N ALA A 165 -10.22 -4.98 -0.72
CA ALA A 165 -9.42 -6.17 -0.45
C ALA A 165 -8.37 -6.42 -1.55
N ALA A 166 -8.71 -6.20 -2.82
CA ALA A 166 -7.76 -6.31 -3.94
C ALA A 166 -6.62 -5.28 -3.85
N LEU A 167 -6.89 -4.03 -3.43
CA LEU A 167 -5.83 -3.05 -3.14
C LEU A 167 -4.94 -3.51 -1.99
N LEU A 168 -5.52 -4.09 -0.94
CA LEU A 168 -4.76 -4.61 0.20
C LEU A 168 -3.89 -5.82 -0.17
N CYS A 169 -4.28 -6.60 -1.19
CA CYS A 169 -3.42 -7.67 -1.71
C CYS A 169 -2.07 -7.12 -2.21
N TRP A 170 -2.04 -5.98 -2.90
CA TRP A 170 -0.79 -5.34 -3.33
C TRP A 170 0.06 -4.85 -2.13
N LEU A 171 -0.58 -4.36 -1.07
CA LEU A 171 0.14 -3.97 0.16
C LEU A 171 0.65 -5.20 0.94
N GLY A 172 -0.07 -6.32 0.86
CA GLY A 172 0.34 -7.60 1.44
C GLY A 172 1.66 -8.13 0.90
N ASP A 173 2.08 -7.73 -0.30
CA ASP A 173 3.37 -8.14 -0.88
C ASP A 173 4.59 -7.65 -0.08
N PHE A 174 4.43 -6.59 0.72
CA PHE A 174 5.48 -6.07 1.61
C PHE A 174 5.54 -6.81 2.95
N LEU A 175 4.48 -7.54 3.30
CA LEU A 175 4.39 -8.30 4.54
C LEU A 175 4.95 -9.72 4.36
N ALA A 176 5.25 -10.36 5.49
CA ALA A 176 5.63 -11.76 5.54
C ALA A 176 4.65 -12.56 6.42
N GLY A 177 4.72 -13.89 6.32
CA GLY A 177 4.07 -14.78 7.27
C GLY A 177 2.53 -14.68 7.31
N SER A 178 1.99 -14.63 8.52
CA SER A 178 0.55 -14.60 8.80
C SER A 178 -0.12 -13.34 8.28
N GLU A 179 0.53 -12.21 8.43
CA GLU A 179 0.03 -10.87 8.14
C GLU A 179 -0.21 -10.72 6.63
N ARG A 180 0.72 -11.22 5.80
CA ARG A 180 0.51 -11.34 4.35
C ARG A 180 -0.67 -12.24 4.02
N ARG A 181 -0.71 -13.45 4.60
CA ARG A 181 -1.80 -14.41 4.35
C ARG A 181 -3.16 -13.83 4.71
N THR A 182 -3.24 -13.03 5.77
CA THR A 182 -4.46 -12.34 6.19
C THR A 182 -4.96 -11.36 5.14
N LEU A 183 -4.09 -10.51 4.58
CA LEU A 183 -4.47 -9.55 3.53
C LEU A 183 -4.75 -10.21 2.17
N GLN A 184 -4.21 -11.40 1.95
CA GLN A 184 -4.29 -12.15 0.68
C GLN A 184 -5.18 -13.40 0.80
N ASN A 185 -6.06 -13.46 1.80
CA ASN A 185 -6.83 -14.68 2.09
C ASN A 185 -8.01 -14.92 1.12
N CYS A 186 -8.42 -13.89 0.39
CA CYS A 186 -9.59 -13.93 -0.49
C CYS A 186 -9.14 -14.19 -1.94
N PRO A 187 -9.47 -15.36 -2.51
CA PRO A 187 -9.07 -15.69 -3.88
C PRO A 187 -9.59 -14.69 -4.92
N GLN A 188 -10.83 -14.22 -4.77
CA GLN A 188 -11.44 -13.25 -5.68
C GLN A 188 -10.68 -11.90 -5.64
N ALA A 189 -10.26 -11.46 -4.45
CA ALA A 189 -9.50 -10.23 -4.30
C ALA A 189 -8.11 -10.34 -4.93
N MET A 190 -7.46 -11.50 -4.75
CA MET A 190 -6.17 -11.80 -5.38
C MET A 190 -6.27 -11.84 -6.91
N GLU A 191 -7.32 -12.46 -7.45
CA GLU A 191 -7.57 -12.50 -8.89
C GLU A 191 -7.80 -11.10 -9.46
N LEU A 192 -8.64 -10.29 -8.80
CA LEU A 192 -8.90 -8.91 -9.20
C LEU A 192 -7.62 -8.05 -9.15
N ALA A 193 -6.80 -8.20 -8.10
CA ALA A 193 -5.52 -7.50 -7.97
C ALA A 193 -4.54 -7.89 -9.09
N ALA A 194 -4.54 -9.17 -9.51
CA ALA A 194 -3.74 -9.66 -10.62
C ALA A 194 -4.26 -9.13 -11.97
N GLN A 195 -5.58 -9.10 -12.18
CA GLN A 195 -6.21 -8.53 -13.37
C GLN A 195 -5.83 -7.05 -13.53
N TRP A 196 -5.93 -6.26 -12.45
CA TRP A 196 -5.49 -4.86 -12.46
C TRP A 196 -3.99 -4.71 -12.73
N GLN A 197 -3.16 -5.63 -12.23
CA GLN A 197 -1.73 -5.62 -12.54
C GLN A 197 -1.48 -5.84 -14.04
N VAL A 198 -2.20 -6.78 -14.66
CA VAL A 198 -2.12 -7.03 -16.10
C VAL A 198 -2.59 -5.82 -16.88
N GLU A 199 -3.67 -5.17 -16.47
CA GLU A 199 -4.17 -3.93 -17.08
C GLU A 199 -3.14 -2.80 -16.99
N LEU A 200 -2.47 -2.61 -15.84
CA LEU A 200 -1.42 -1.59 -15.69
C LEU A 200 -0.17 -1.88 -16.54
N CYS A 201 0.16 -3.15 -16.74
CA CYS A 201 1.28 -3.56 -17.59
C CYS A 201 0.94 -3.64 -19.09
N SER A 202 -0.35 -3.58 -19.45
CA SER A 202 -0.77 -3.68 -20.85
C SER A 202 -0.31 -2.44 -21.62
N PRO A 203 0.31 -2.59 -22.80
CA PRO A 203 0.69 -1.46 -23.64
C PRO A 203 -0.53 -0.75 -24.28
N PHE A 204 -1.73 -1.30 -24.10
CA PHE A 204 -2.96 -0.83 -24.75
C PHE A 204 -3.92 -0.06 -23.81
N THR A 205 -3.64 0.02 -22.52
CA THR A 205 -4.44 0.77 -21.54
C THR A 205 -4.20 2.26 -21.70
N ARG A 206 -5.07 2.92 -22.47
CA ARG A 206 -5.15 4.39 -22.51
C ARG A 206 -5.82 4.90 -21.23
N PRO A 207 -5.38 6.05 -20.67
CA PRO A 207 -6.13 6.72 -19.61
C PRO A 207 -7.55 7.07 -20.11
N ALA A 208 -8.56 6.83 -19.27
CA ALA A 208 -9.96 7.15 -19.56
C ALA A 208 -10.23 8.66 -19.73
N ASP A 209 -9.24 9.53 -19.50
CA ASP A 209 -9.32 10.99 -19.66
C ASP A 209 -8.94 11.51 -21.05
N ALA A 210 -8.85 10.65 -22.07
CA ALA A 210 -8.89 11.12 -23.45
C ALA A 210 -10.34 11.51 -23.84
N VAL A 211 -10.93 12.48 -23.12
CA VAL A 211 -12.05 13.24 -23.64
C VAL A 211 -11.57 13.83 -24.96
N ARG A 212 -12.19 13.37 -26.04
CA ARG A 212 -12.00 13.87 -27.39
C ARG A 212 -12.18 15.38 -27.38
N SER A 213 -11.10 16.14 -27.45
CA SER A 213 -11.17 17.47 -28.05
C SER A 213 -11.73 17.27 -29.47
N PRO A 214 -12.83 17.93 -29.86
CA PRO A 214 -13.31 17.83 -31.22
C PRO A 214 -12.17 18.23 -32.14
N ALA A 215 -11.78 17.30 -33.02
CA ALA A 215 -10.67 17.45 -33.93
C ALA A 215 -10.80 18.80 -34.65
N GLN A 216 -9.91 19.74 -34.31
CA GLN A 216 -9.69 20.92 -35.14
C GLN A 216 -9.31 20.40 -36.52
N ARG A 217 -10.13 20.74 -37.52
CA ARG A 217 -9.84 20.45 -38.93
C ARG A 217 -8.41 20.88 -39.24
N PRO A 218 -7.58 20.02 -39.86
CA PRO A 218 -6.25 20.43 -40.27
C PRO A 218 -6.37 21.62 -41.24
N ALA A 219 -5.72 22.73 -40.92
CA ALA A 219 -5.55 23.82 -41.86
C ALA A 219 -4.75 23.31 -43.08
N PRO A 220 -5.07 23.75 -44.32
CA PRO A 220 -4.40 23.27 -45.51
C PRO A 220 -2.92 23.66 -45.48
N ARG A 221 -2.03 22.66 -45.40
CA ARG A 221 -0.59 22.84 -45.57
C ARG A 221 -0.31 23.22 -47.02
N ARG A 222 0.23 24.43 -47.24
CA ARG A 222 0.88 24.79 -48.51
C ARG A 222 2.07 23.84 -48.72
N ALA A 223 2.07 23.13 -49.85
CA ALA A 223 3.22 22.33 -50.27
C ALA A 223 4.40 23.25 -50.60
N ALA A 224 5.58 22.93 -50.07
CA ALA A 224 6.84 23.54 -50.47
C ALA A 224 7.31 22.92 -51.80
N PRO A 225 7.90 23.69 -52.73
CA PRO A 225 8.37 23.16 -53.99
C PRO A 225 9.56 22.20 -53.78
N ALA A 226 9.54 21.09 -54.51
CA ALA A 226 10.62 20.12 -54.53
C ALA A 226 11.86 20.73 -55.21
N ALA A 227 12.94 20.92 -54.46
CA ALA A 227 14.24 21.27 -55.02
C ALA A 227 14.86 20.02 -55.66
N GLN A 228 14.74 19.90 -56.99
CA GLN A 228 15.52 18.94 -57.78
C GLN A 228 16.96 19.44 -57.87
N ASN A 229 17.86 18.87 -57.07
CA ASN A 229 19.30 19.08 -57.22
C ASN A 229 19.92 17.85 -57.92
N PRO A 230 20.37 17.97 -59.18
CA PRO A 230 20.87 16.84 -59.98
C PRO A 230 22.16 16.21 -59.44
N HIS A 231 22.86 16.87 -58.50
CA HIS A 231 24.13 16.39 -57.95
C HIS A 231 23.98 15.18 -56.99
N TRP A 232 22.77 14.90 -56.50
CA TRP A 232 22.53 13.78 -55.58
C TRP A 232 22.25 12.44 -56.26
N GLN A 233 21.87 12.44 -57.55
CA GLN A 233 21.62 11.17 -58.27
C GLN A 233 22.91 10.43 -58.62
N SER A 234 24.04 11.12 -58.79
CA SER A 234 25.33 10.48 -59.09
C SER A 234 25.92 9.70 -57.90
N ILE A 235 25.61 10.09 -56.66
CA ILE A 235 26.13 9.41 -55.45
C ILE A 235 25.38 8.08 -55.21
N LEU A 236 24.06 8.05 -55.46
CA LEU A 236 23.26 6.84 -55.30
C LEU A 236 23.52 5.80 -56.40
N ALA A 237 23.96 6.23 -57.59
CA ALA A 237 24.31 5.32 -58.68
C ALA A 237 25.63 4.56 -58.47
N VAL A 238 26.60 5.15 -57.75
CA VAL A 238 27.91 4.52 -57.48
C VAL A 238 27.85 3.48 -56.36
N LEU A 239 26.90 3.61 -55.44
CA LEU A 239 26.71 2.66 -54.33
C LEU A 239 25.95 1.38 -54.73
N ALA A 240 25.42 1.31 -55.95
CA ALA A 240 24.64 0.18 -56.44
C ALA A 240 25.47 -0.87 -57.22
N THR A 241 26.80 -0.68 -57.36
CA THR A 241 27.66 -1.58 -58.16
C THR A 241 28.84 -2.21 -57.38
N VAL A 242 28.65 -2.57 -56.11
CA VAL A 242 29.57 -3.48 -55.39
C VAL A 242 28.81 -4.69 -54.88
#